data_AF-A0AB35F6I1-F1
#
_entry.id   AF-A0AB35F6I1-F1
#
_cell.length_a   1.000
_cell.length_b   1.000
_cell.length_c   1.000
_cell.angle_alpha   90.00
_cell.angle_beta   90.00
_cell.angle_gamma   90.00
#
_symmetry.space_group_name_H-M   'P 1'
#
loop_
_entity.id
_entity.type
_entity.pdbx_description
1 polymer ?
#
loop_
_entity_poly.entity_id
_entity_poly.type
_entity_poly.pdbx_seq_one_letter_code
_entity_poly.pdbx_strand_id
1 'polypeptide(L)' 'IPPRKGAGYWPGEYADRNRAVANQRMTGSNARWKWTTDYNRRSIAETAMYRVKQLFGGSLTLRDYDGQVAEAMALV' A
#
# COMPACT_ATOMS: atom_id res chain seq x y z
N ILE A 1 -5.32 -1.44 -1.59
CA ILE A 1 -5.24 -1.31 -3.07
C ILE A 1 -6.55 -1.83 -3.67
N PRO A 2 -7.24 -1.04 -4.53
CA PRO A 2 -8.49 -1.49 -5.15
C PRO A 2 -8.24 -2.64 -6.15
N PRO A 3 -9.17 -3.60 -6.30
CA PRO A 3 -9.03 -4.67 -7.29
C PRO A 3 -8.99 -4.10 -8.72
N ARG A 4 -8.21 -4.73 -9.60
CA ARG A 4 -8.12 -4.37 -11.03
C ARG A 4 -9.25 -5.03 -11.81
N LYS A 5 -9.62 -4.46 -12.97
CA LYS A 5 -10.57 -5.09 -13.90
C LYS A 5 -10.12 -6.52 -14.22
N GLY A 6 -11.05 -7.48 -14.10
CA GLY A 6 -10.76 -8.89 -14.34
C GLY A 6 -10.11 -9.63 -13.16
N ALA A 7 -10.01 -9.02 -11.97
CA ALA A 7 -9.52 -9.72 -10.80
C ALA A 7 -10.33 -11.02 -10.53
N GLY A 8 -9.63 -12.15 -10.43
CA GLY A 8 -10.20 -13.45 -10.00
C GLY A 8 -10.48 -13.47 -8.51
N TYR A 9 -11.33 -14.37 -8.02
CA TYR A 9 -11.52 -14.60 -6.58
C TYR A 9 -10.29 -15.28 -5.96
N TRP A 10 -10.11 -15.09 -4.66
CA TRP A 10 -9.12 -15.77 -3.83
C TRP A 10 -9.81 -16.85 -2.97
N PRO A 11 -9.05 -17.71 -2.28
CA PRO A 11 -9.59 -18.63 -1.27
C PRO A 11 -10.51 -17.95 -0.23
N GLY A 12 -11.35 -18.74 0.43
CA GLY A 12 -12.50 -18.28 1.21
C GLY A 12 -12.17 -17.40 2.41
N GLU A 13 -10.98 -17.54 2.98
CA GLU A 13 -10.46 -16.73 4.08
C GLU A 13 -10.29 -15.24 3.71
N TYR A 14 -10.27 -14.90 2.41
CA TYR A 14 -10.16 -13.53 1.90
C TYR A 14 -11.53 -12.92 1.56
N ALA A 15 -12.53 -13.13 2.42
CA ALA A 15 -13.93 -12.75 2.19
C ALA A 15 -14.11 -11.26 1.82
N ASP A 16 -13.45 -10.33 2.52
CA ASP A 16 -13.58 -8.89 2.25
C ASP A 16 -13.03 -8.49 0.89
N ARG A 17 -11.91 -9.10 0.48
CA ARG A 17 -11.32 -8.88 -0.83
C ARG A 17 -12.20 -9.45 -1.94
N ASN A 18 -12.77 -10.64 -1.71
CA ASN A 18 -13.71 -11.25 -2.66
C ASN A 18 -15.01 -10.43 -2.78
N ARG A 19 -15.50 -9.84 -1.68
CA ARG A 19 -16.62 -8.88 -1.71
C ARG A 19 -16.29 -7.65 -2.55
N ALA A 20 -15.06 -7.13 -2.45
CA ALA A 20 -14.61 -6.02 -3.29
C ALA A 20 -14.60 -6.38 -4.78
N VAL A 21 -14.11 -7.57 -5.13
CA VAL A 21 -14.12 -8.09 -6.52
C VAL A 21 -15.54 -8.28 -7.05
N ALA A 22 -16.44 -8.84 -6.24
CA ALA A 22 -17.84 -9.00 -6.62
C ALA A 22 -18.52 -7.65 -6.91
N ASN A 23 -18.33 -6.66 -6.03
CA ASN A 23 -18.84 -5.31 -6.21
C ASN A 23 -18.29 -4.65 -7.49
N GLN A 24 -17.01 -4.83 -7.79
CA GLN A 24 -16.41 -4.31 -9.00
C GLN A 24 -17.00 -4.96 -10.26
N ARG A 25 -17.24 -6.28 -10.24
CA ARG A 25 -17.86 -7.00 -11.37
C ARG A 25 -19.31 -6.55 -11.59
N MET A 26 -20.07 -6.34 -10.53
CA MET A 26 -21.47 -5.92 -10.60
C MET A 26 -21.64 -4.48 -11.08
N THR A 27 -20.74 -3.57 -10.70
CA THR A 27 -20.90 -2.12 -10.96
C THR A 27 -19.93 -1.57 -12.00
N GLY A 28 -18.95 -2.36 -12.44
CA GLY A 28 -17.85 -1.90 -13.29
C GLY A 28 -16.90 -0.92 -12.61
N SER A 29 -17.09 -0.61 -11.33
CA SER A 29 -16.38 0.46 -10.61
C SER A 29 -16.00 0.05 -9.19
N ASN A 30 -14.95 0.67 -8.65
CA ASN A 30 -14.57 0.54 -7.24
C ASN A 30 -15.15 1.65 -6.37
N ALA A 31 -15.98 2.55 -6.90
CA ALA A 31 -16.48 3.72 -6.17
C ALA A 31 -17.20 3.35 -4.87
N ARG A 32 -18.13 2.39 -4.94
CA ARG A 32 -18.87 1.91 -3.75
C ARG A 32 -17.95 1.29 -2.70
N TRP A 33 -17.00 0.46 -3.13
CA TRP A 33 -16.02 -0.13 -2.23
C TRP A 33 -15.12 0.93 -1.59
N LYS A 34 -14.66 1.93 -2.35
CA LYS A 34 -13.85 3.03 -1.82
C LYS A 34 -14.59 3.84 -0.76
N TRP A 35 -15.88 4.11 -0.98
CA TRP A 35 -16.71 4.86 -0.04
C TRP A 35 -17.03 4.06 1.23
N THR A 36 -17.46 2.81 1.09
CA THR A 36 -17.85 1.94 2.23
C THR A 36 -16.68 1.48 3.11
N THR A 37 -15.43 1.64 2.68
CA THR A 37 -14.24 1.18 3.42
C THR A 37 -13.34 2.31 3.90
N ASP A 38 -13.82 3.56 3.87
CA ASP A 38 -13.02 4.75 4.21
C ASP A 38 -11.68 4.82 3.47
N TYR A 39 -11.64 4.32 2.23
CA TYR A 39 -10.40 4.18 1.47
C TYR A 39 -9.69 5.52 1.32
N ASN A 40 -10.42 6.60 1.04
CA ASN A 40 -9.83 7.91 0.81
C ASN A 40 -9.08 8.43 2.06
N ARG A 41 -9.68 8.29 3.24
CA ARG A 41 -9.07 8.68 4.51
C ARG A 41 -7.79 7.88 4.76
N ARG A 42 -7.84 6.56 4.54
CA ARG A 42 -6.68 5.68 4.68
C ARG A 42 -5.57 6.04 3.67
N SER A 43 -5.91 6.28 2.41
CA SER A 43 -4.91 6.61 1.39
C SER A 43 -4.21 7.94 1.67
N ILE A 44 -4.91 8.93 2.24
CA ILE A 44 -4.31 10.21 2.67
C ILE A 44 -3.32 9.95 3.81
N ALA A 45 -3.72 9.19 4.83
CA ALA A 45 -2.85 8.84 5.95
C ALA A 45 -1.62 8.05 5.49
N GLU A 46 -1.80 7.03 4.64
CA GLU A 46 -0.70 6.25 4.05
C GLU A 46 0.27 7.15 3.27
N THR A 47 -0.24 8.08 2.46
CA THR A 47 0.58 9.03 1.70
C THR A 47 1.34 10.00 2.61
N ALA A 48 0.68 10.50 3.68
CA ALA A 48 1.33 11.34 4.67
C ALA A 48 2.46 10.58 5.39
N MET A 49 2.20 9.33 5.80
CA MET A 49 3.21 8.49 6.45
C MET A 49 4.36 8.11 5.52
N TYR A 50 4.10 7.89 4.23
CA TYR A 50 5.15 7.72 3.23
C TYR A 50 6.07 8.95 3.19
N ARG A 51 5.49 10.16 3.12
CA ARG A 51 6.27 11.40 3.14
C ARG A 51 7.07 11.57 4.44
N VAL A 52 6.48 11.27 5.59
CA VAL A 52 7.18 11.29 6.89
C VAL A 52 8.40 10.37 6.87
N LYS A 53 8.24 9.14 6.38
CA LYS A 53 9.36 8.18 6.26
C LYS A 53 10.46 8.68 5.32
N GLN A 54 10.10 9.36 4.23
CA GLN A 54 11.08 9.90 3.28
C GLN A 54 11.81 11.13 3.82
N LEU A 55 11.13 12.00 4.57
CA LEU A 55 11.71 13.25 5.08
C LEU A 55 12.50 13.06 6.38
N PHE A 56 12.06 12.15 7.24
CA PHE A 56 12.58 12.00 8.60
C PHE A 56 13.16 10.61 8.87
N GLY A 57 13.01 9.66 7.95
CA GLY A 57 13.67 8.36 8.06
C GLY A 57 15.12 8.44 7.56
N GLY A 58 16.00 7.65 8.15
CA GLY A 58 17.35 7.47 7.63
C GLY A 58 17.33 6.86 6.23
N SER A 59 18.30 7.26 5.40
CA SER A 59 18.58 6.66 4.11
C SER A 59 20.05 6.30 4.02
N LEU A 60 20.35 5.26 3.24
CA LEU A 60 21.72 4.93 2.85
C LEU A 60 21.93 5.43 1.42
N THR A 61 23.03 6.15 1.22
CA THR A 61 23.37 6.79 -0.05
C THR A 61 24.38 5.96 -0.85
N LEU A 62 25.19 5.16 -0.17
CA LEU A 62 26.18 4.29 -0.79
C LEU A 62 25.52 3.05 -1.42
N ARG A 63 26.16 2.51 -2.47
CA ARG A 63 25.60 1.42 -3.29
C ARG A 63 26.24 0.07 -3.04
N ASP A 64 27.48 0.04 -2.58
CA ASP A 64 28.15 -1.19 -2.17
C ASP A 64 27.77 -1.54 -0.73
N TYR A 65 27.73 -2.84 -0.45
CA TYR A 65 27.26 -3.36 0.83
C TYR A 65 28.16 -2.89 1.99
N ASP A 66 29.47 -2.96 1.84
CA ASP A 66 30.41 -2.57 2.90
C ASP A 66 30.30 -1.06 3.19
N GLY A 67 30.13 -0.24 2.17
CA GLY A 67 29.84 1.19 2.29
C GLY A 67 28.52 1.46 3.01
N GLN A 68 27.46 0.72 2.69
CA GLN A 68 26.18 0.81 3.41
C GLN A 68 26.30 0.42 4.88
N VAL A 69 27.08 -0.63 5.21
CA VAL A 69 27.34 -1.03 6.59
C VAL A 69 28.10 0.08 7.34
N ALA A 70 29.14 0.65 6.72
CA ALA A 70 29.90 1.74 7.32
C ALA A 70 29.04 3.01 7.52
N GLU A 71 28.23 3.37 6.53
CA GLU A 71 27.29 4.50 6.61
C GLU A 71 26.27 4.29 7.73
N ALA A 72 25.71 3.08 7.86
CA ALA A 72 24.79 2.74 8.96
C ALA A 72 25.47 2.81 10.34
N MET A 73 26.69 2.29 10.47
CA MET A 73 27.45 2.33 11.73
C MET A 73 27.85 3.75 12.15
N ALA A 74 28.05 4.66 11.20
CA ALA A 74 28.38 6.06 11.48
C ALA A 74 27.16 6.91 11.90
N LEU A 75 25.94 6.43 11.64
CA LEU A 75 24.69 7.11 11.96
C LEU A 75 24.11 6.72 13.35
N VAL A 76 24.79 5.82 14.08
CA VAL A 76 24.46 5.38 15.45
C VAL A 76 25.24 6.20 16.47
#